data_AF-A0A1R1YV10-F1
#
_entry.id   AF-A0A1R1YV10-F1
#
_cell.length_a   1.000
_cell.length_b   1.000
_cell.length_c   1.000
_cell.angle_alpha   90.00
_cell.angle_beta   90.00
_cell.angle_gamma   90.00
#
_symmetry.space_group_name_H-M   'P 1'
#
loop_
_entity.id
_entity.type
_entity.pdbx_description
1 polymer ?
#
loop_
_entity_poly.entity_id
_entity_poly.type
_entity_poly.pdbx_seq_one_letter_code
_entity_poly.pdbx_strand_id
1 'polypeptide(L)' 'MKSPCISICRFDGRTGWCVACARTLPECREWKKAPRPRLLAISKALPARLAKLDARGIRVVEDA' A
#
# COMPACT_ATOMS: atom_id res chain seq x y z
N MET A 1 -13.05 6.31 -5.17
CA MET A 1 -11.99 5.30 -5.29
C MET A 1 -12.04 4.45 -4.03
N LYS A 2 -12.21 3.13 -4.11
CA LYS A 2 -12.12 2.28 -2.91
C LYS A 2 -10.66 2.26 -2.43
N SER A 3 -10.46 2.38 -1.12
CA SER A 3 -9.13 2.29 -0.52
C SER A 3 -8.65 0.84 -0.60
N PRO A 4 -7.42 0.58 -1.07
CA PRO A 4 -6.85 -0.78 -1.12
C PRO A 4 -6.40 -1.29 0.26
N CYS A 5 -6.97 -0.75 1.34
CA CYS A 5 -6.57 -1.01 2.71
C CYS A 5 -7.44 -2.12 3.30
N ILE A 6 -6.81 -3.19 3.75
CA ILE A 6 -7.45 -4.32 4.46
C ILE A 6 -7.34 -4.15 5.98
N SER A 7 -7.47 -2.92 6.48
CA SER A 7 -7.30 -2.59 7.92
C SER A 7 -5.98 -3.02 8.61
N ILE A 8 -5.02 -3.58 7.87
CA ILE A 8 -3.67 -3.91 8.35
C ILE A 8 -2.73 -2.73 8.07
N CYS A 9 -2.18 -2.16 9.14
CA CYS A 9 -1.24 -1.03 9.08
C CYS A 9 0.10 -1.41 9.69
N ARG A 10 0.85 -2.29 9.00
CA ARG A 10 2.21 -2.69 9.38
C ARG A 10 3.16 -2.31 8.26
N PHE A 11 4.24 -1.61 8.57
CA PHE A 11 5.21 -1.15 7.59
C PHE A 11 6.52 -1.91 7.69
N ASP A 12 7.11 -2.24 6.55
CA ASP A 12 8.45 -2.81 6.47
C ASP A 12 9.49 -1.68 6.61
N GLY A 13 10.38 -1.79 7.60
CA GLY A 13 11.40 -0.77 7.88
C GLY A 13 12.45 -0.59 6.77
N ARG A 14 12.59 -1.56 5.85
CA ARG A 14 13.56 -1.48 4.74
C ARG A 14 13.01 -0.71 3.53
N THR A 15 11.71 -0.82 3.25
CA THR A 15 11.07 -0.19 2.08
C THR A 15 10.16 0.98 2.44
N GLY A 16 9.72 1.07 3.69
CA GLY A 16 8.71 2.03 4.12
C GLY A 16 7.31 1.73 3.58
N TRP A 17 7.07 0.54 3.02
CA TRP A 17 5.77 0.13 2.48
C TRP A 17 4.98 -0.66 3.51
N CYS A 18 3.66 -0.47 3.51
CA CYS A 18 2.75 -1.31 4.24
C CYS A 18 2.79 -2.73 3.67
N VAL A 19 3.04 -3.74 4.50
CA VAL A 19 3.15 -5.13 4.07
C VAL A 19 1.86 -5.70 3.49
N ALA A 20 0.73 -5.04 3.75
CA ALA A 20 -0.59 -5.41 3.26
C ALA A 20 -1.01 -4.66 1.99
N CYS A 21 -1.04 -3.33 2.05
CA CYS A 21 -1.55 -2.48 0.95
C CYS A 21 -0.45 -1.80 0.12
N ALA A 22 0.83 -2.01 0.45
CA ALA A 22 2.01 -1.43 -0.20
C ALA A 22 2.06 0.10 -0.29
N ARG A 23 1.19 0.81 0.44
CA ARG A 23 1.24 2.26 0.60
C ARG A 23 2.30 2.66 1.63
N THR A 24 2.86 3.84 1.47
CA THR A 24 3.73 4.47 2.48
C THR A 24 2.90 5.16 3.56
N LEU A 25 3.52 5.48 4.70
CA LEU A 25 2.87 6.23 5.77
C LEU A 25 2.35 7.61 5.31
N PRO A 26 3.10 8.41 4.53
CA PRO A 26 2.59 9.64 3.93
C PRO A 26 1.38 9.41 3.04
N GLU A 27 1.42 8.42 2.14
CA GLU A 27 0.32 8.07 1.24
C GLU A 27 -0.96 7.70 2.01
N CYS A 28 -0.83 6.99 3.13
CA CYS A 28 -1.95 6.67 4.01
C CYS A 28 -2.55 7.92 4.68
N ARG A 29 -1.71 8.86 5.12
CA ARG A 29 -2.16 10.12 5.76
C ARG A 29 -2.84 11.06 4.76
N GLU A 30 -2.31 11.17 3.55
CA GLU A 30 -2.87 12.05 2.52
C GLU A 30 -4.10 11.45 1.81
N TRP A 31 -4.34 10.14 1.90
CA TRP A 31 -5.36 9.43 1.09
C TRP A 31 -6.75 10.09 1.06
N LYS A 32 -7.27 10.53 2.21
CA LYS A 32 -8.59 11.18 2.28
C LYS A 32 -8.63 12.57 1.62
N LYS A 33 -7.49 13.25 1.53
CA LYS A 33 -7.35 14.61 1.01
C LYS A 33 -6.69 14.65 -0.38
N ALA A 34 -6.15 13.53 -0.84
CA ALA A 34 -5.43 13.44 -2.10
C ALA A 34 -6.38 13.59 -3.30
N PRO A 35 -6.00 14.39 -4.32
CA PRO A 35 -6.82 14.55 -5.51
C PRO A 35 -6.83 13.26 -6.34
N ARG A 36 -7.86 13.07 -7.18
CA ARG A 36 -8.04 11.86 -7.99
C ARG A 36 -6.80 11.45 -8.81
N PRO A 37 -6.04 12.37 -9.46
CA PRO A 37 -4.81 12.00 -10.17
C PRO A 37 -3.74 11.38 -9.25
N ARG A 38 -3.62 11.89 -8.02
CA ARG A 38 -2.69 11.36 -7.01
C ARG A 38 -3.11 9.97 -6.53
N LEU A 39 -4.41 9.76 -6.27
CA LEU A 39 -4.94 8.45 -5.91
C LEU A 39 -4.67 7.41 -7.01
N LEU A 40 -4.85 7.80 -8.28
CA LEU A 40 -4.54 6.92 -9.42
C LEU A 40 -3.05 6.61 -9.53
N ALA A 41 -2.18 7.61 -9.33
CA ALA A 41 -0.74 7.41 -9.34
C ALA A 41 -0.29 6.44 -8.23
N ILE A 42 -0.82 6.60 -7.02
CA ILE A 42 -0.55 5.68 -5.90
C ILE A 42 -1.03 4.27 -6.28
N SER A 43 -2.30 4.12 -6.70
CA SER A 43 -2.87 2.83 -7.07
C SER A 43 -2.13 2.11 -8.20
N LYS A 44 -1.59 2.85 -9.19
CA LYS A 44 -0.77 2.26 -10.26
C LYS A 44 0.57 1.72 -9.74
N ALA A 45 1.13 2.30 -8.69
CA ALA A 45 2.40 1.86 -8.10
C ALA A 45 2.23 0.62 -7.19
N LEU A 46 1.06 0.42 -6.58
CA LEU A 46 0.85 -0.65 -5.58
C LEU A 46 1.12 -2.07 -6.10
N PRO A 47 0.65 -2.49 -7.30
CA PRO A 47 0.89 -3.85 -7.77
C PRO A 47 2.37 -4.22 -7.85
N ALA A 48 3.21 -3.31 -8.35
CA ALA A 48 4.65 -3.52 -8.43
C ALA A 48 5.31 -3.58 -7.04
N ARG A 49 4.84 -2.76 -6.09
CA ARG A 49 5.33 -2.81 -4.70
C ARG A 49 4.89 -4.10 -4.00
N LEU A 50 3.66 -4.55 -4.21
CA LEU A 50 3.14 -5.81 -3.68
C LEU A 50 3.94 -7.00 -4.23
N ALA A 51 4.24 -7.05 -5.53
CA ALA A 51 5.09 -8.08 -6.11
C ALA A 51 6.50 -8.12 -5.47
N LYS A 52 7.06 -6.95 -5.13
CA LYS A 52 8.33 -6.87 -4.38
C LYS A 52 8.22 -7.36 -2.94
N LEU A 53 7.11 -7.11 -2.26
CA LEU A 53 6.86 -7.63 -0.91
C LEU A 53 6.63 -9.16 -0.92
N ASP A 54 5.97 -9.64 -1.97
CA ASP A 54 5.71 -11.06 -2.25
C ASP A 54 7.00 -11.82 -2.52
N ALA A 55 7.86 -11.29 -3.42
CA ALA A 55 9.19 -11.83 -3.68
C ALA A 55 10.12 -11.83 -2.45
N ARG A 56 9.82 -10.99 -1.45
CA ARG A 56 10.51 -10.95 -0.16
C ARG A 56 9.89 -11.87 0.90
N GLY A 57 8.74 -12.48 0.61
CA GLY A 57 8.01 -13.35 1.54
C GLY A 57 7.41 -12.63 2.75
N ILE A 58 7.24 -11.31 2.69
CA ILE A 58 6.75 -10.50 3.82
C ILE A 58 5.36 -9.91 3.59
N ARG A 59 4.76 -10.14 2.42
CA ARG A 59 3.43 -9.64 2.09
C ARG A 59 2.39 -10.32 2.99
N VAL A 60 1.50 -9.50 3.55
CA VAL A 60 0.34 -9.98 4.31
C VAL A 60 -0.89 -9.84 3.43
N VAL A 61 -1.59 -10.93 3.20
CA VAL A 61 -2.91 -10.94 2.55
C VAL A 61 -3.96 -11.23 3.63
N GLU A 62 -5.08 -10.51 3.61
CA GLU A 62 -6.25 -10.91 4.41
C GLU A 62 -6.83 -12.13 3.68
N ASP A 63 -6.60 -13.31 4.24
CA ASP A 63 -7.32 -14.53 3.84
C ASP A 63 -8.77 -14.32 4.27
N ALA A 64 -9.67 -14.30 3.28
CA ALA A 64 -11.08 -13.97 3.44
C ALA A 64 -11.82 -14.98 4.34
#